data_AF-A0A7Z9PQ72-F1
#
_entry.id   AF-A0A7Z9PQ72-F1
#
_cell.length_a   1.000
_cell.length_b   1.000
_cell.length_c   1.000
_cell.angle_alpha   90.00
_cell.angle_beta   90.00
_cell.angle_gamma   90.00
#
_symmetry.space_group_name_H-M   'P 1'
#
loop_
_entity.id
_entity.type
_entity.pdbx_description
1 polymer ?
#
loop_
_entity_poly.entity_id
_entity_poly.type
_entity_poly.pdbx_seq_one_letter_code
_entity_poly.pdbx_strand_id
1 'polypeptide(L)'
;MKRAVLLCLLFLTLPIMGASSFSTPEEAYKTYLEACSRGDYKAAQNCYTKSSRELVSQMPEESAPEPEALKMMAEQMEKLSYKIEKVNKKRAIVWFDKESVPPLFLRVQEPGEGWRLDYHFMSHYIQADGDGWSWRNKRVFNLWKSRE
;
A
#
# COMPACT_ATOMS: atom_id res chain seq x y z
N MET A 1 13.59 43.53 -40.84
CA MET A 1 13.03 42.17 -41.08
C MET A 1 13.49 41.25 -39.96
N LYS A 2 12.53 40.53 -39.37
CA LYS A 2 12.61 39.31 -38.54
C LYS A 2 13.49 39.34 -37.27
N ARG A 3 12.83 39.72 -36.16
CA ARG A 3 13.21 39.36 -34.78
C ARG A 3 13.22 37.83 -34.68
N ALA A 4 14.34 37.25 -34.25
CA ALA A 4 14.41 35.84 -33.86
C ALA A 4 13.55 35.68 -32.60
N VAL A 5 12.37 35.10 -32.78
CA VAL A 5 11.45 34.79 -31.68
C VAL A 5 12.04 33.60 -30.94
N LEU A 6 12.52 33.89 -29.73
CA LEU A 6 12.75 32.96 -28.65
C LEU A 6 11.48 32.11 -28.46
N LEU A 7 11.48 30.88 -28.99
CA LEU A 7 10.40 29.92 -28.77
C LEU A 7 10.58 29.25 -27.40
N CYS A 8 10.38 30.06 -26.35
CA CYS A 8 10.06 29.58 -25.00
C CYS A 8 8.55 29.27 -24.94
N LEU A 9 8.11 28.19 -25.57
CA LEU A 9 6.71 27.71 -25.59
C LEU A 9 6.79 26.24 -26.01
N LEU A 10 6.31 25.21 -25.32
CA LEU A 10 5.38 25.10 -24.20
C LEU A 10 5.66 23.72 -23.55
N PHE A 11 5.84 23.71 -22.23
CA PHE A 11 5.24 22.71 -21.34
C PHE A 11 5.21 21.25 -21.84
N LEU A 12 6.38 20.61 -21.88
CA LEU A 12 6.50 19.21 -21.48
C LEU A 12 6.38 19.09 -19.94
N THR A 13 5.38 19.73 -19.34
CA THR A 13 4.88 19.33 -18.04
C THR A 13 3.77 18.32 -18.30
N LEU A 14 4.17 17.15 -18.79
CA LEU A 14 3.41 15.97 -18.42
C LEU A 14 3.35 16.02 -16.89
N PRO A 15 2.15 16.14 -16.26
CA PRO A 15 2.09 15.82 -14.85
C PRO A 15 2.67 14.42 -14.77
N ILE A 16 3.71 14.27 -13.96
CA ILE A 16 4.27 12.98 -13.61
C ILE A 16 3.07 12.15 -13.16
N MET A 17 2.54 11.29 -14.05
CA MET A 17 1.56 10.26 -13.72
C MET A 17 2.32 9.25 -12.85
N GLY A 18 2.63 9.64 -11.62
CA GLY A 18 3.58 8.95 -10.75
C GLY A 18 2.99 8.51 -9.42
N ALA A 19 1.71 8.76 -9.19
CA ALA A 19 0.95 8.13 -8.13
C ALA A 19 -0.52 8.10 -8.57
N SER A 20 -0.98 6.96 -9.10
CA SER A 20 -2.41 6.72 -9.29
C SER A 20 -3.08 6.91 -7.92
N SER A 21 -3.86 7.98 -7.74
CA SER A 21 -4.62 8.15 -6.51
C SER A 21 -5.68 7.06 -6.45
N PHE A 22 -5.69 6.25 -5.39
CA PHE A 22 -6.72 5.21 -5.26
C PHE A 22 -7.92 5.81 -4.54
N SER A 23 -9.07 5.80 -5.21
CA SER A 23 -10.30 6.43 -4.73
C SER A 23 -10.98 5.63 -3.61
N THR A 24 -10.73 4.32 -3.57
CA THR A 24 -11.33 3.40 -2.60
C THR A 24 -10.29 2.44 -1.99
N PRO A 25 -10.51 1.92 -0.78
CA PRO A 25 -9.64 0.89 -0.21
C PRO A 25 -9.70 -0.42 -1.02
N GLU A 26 -10.84 -0.73 -1.66
CA GLU A 26 -10.98 -1.88 -2.55
C GLU A 26 -10.05 -1.79 -3.75
N GLU A 27 -9.99 -0.63 -4.41
CA GLU A 27 -9.09 -0.36 -5.54
C GLU A 27 -7.63 -0.48 -5.09
N ALA A 28 -7.26 0.16 -3.98
CA ALA A 28 -5.91 0.09 -3.45
C ALA A 28 -5.44 -1.34 -3.17
N TYR A 29 -6.31 -2.16 -2.57
CA TYR A 29 -5.98 -3.56 -2.27
C TYR A 29 -5.87 -4.41 -3.54
N LYS A 30 -6.78 -4.25 -4.49
CA LYS A 30 -6.74 -5.00 -5.77
C LYS A 30 -5.51 -4.64 -6.59
N THR A 31 -5.18 -3.36 -6.72
CA THR A 31 -3.98 -2.92 -7.45
C THR A 31 -2.70 -3.44 -6.80
N TYR A 32 -2.67 -3.53 -5.47
CA TYR A 32 -1.56 -4.17 -4.76
C TYR A 32 -1.44 -5.66 -5.13
N LEU A 33 -2.54 -6.44 -5.05
CA LEU A 33 -2.52 -7.85 -5.43
C LEU A 33 -2.11 -8.06 -6.89
N GLU A 34 -2.60 -7.23 -7.80
CA GLU A 34 -2.23 -7.25 -9.22
C GLU A 34 -0.74 -6.94 -9.44
N ALA A 35 -0.15 -6.04 -8.66
CA ALA A 35 1.28 -5.79 -8.71
C ALA A 35 2.07 -7.02 -8.23
N CYS A 36 1.62 -7.65 -7.15
CA CYS A 36 2.23 -8.86 -6.62
C CYS A 36 2.10 -10.06 -7.58
N SER A 37 0.96 -10.25 -8.23
CA SER A 37 0.75 -11.34 -9.22
C SER A 37 1.60 -11.18 -10.49
N ARG A 38 2.04 -9.95 -10.79
CA ARG A 38 3.06 -9.69 -11.83
C ARG A 38 4.50 -9.86 -11.35
N GLY A 39 4.72 -10.08 -10.05
CA GLY A 39 6.04 -10.05 -9.43
C GLY A 39 6.69 -8.66 -9.44
N ASP A 40 5.90 -7.59 -9.60
CA ASP A 40 6.39 -6.22 -9.71
C ASP A 40 6.45 -5.56 -8.32
N TYR A 41 7.61 -5.73 -7.67
CA TYR A 41 7.83 -5.19 -6.33
C TYR A 41 7.71 -3.66 -6.27
N LYS A 42 8.20 -2.96 -7.30
CA LYS A 42 8.16 -1.49 -7.33
C LYS A 42 6.73 -0.97 -7.46
N ALA A 43 5.90 -1.61 -8.29
CA ALA A 43 4.48 -1.30 -8.36
C ALA A 43 3.75 -1.62 -7.04
N ALA A 44 4.11 -2.71 -6.37
CA ALA A 44 3.55 -3.03 -5.05
C ALA A 44 3.92 -1.96 -4.00
N GLN A 45 5.16 -1.48 -4.00
CA GLN A 45 5.61 -0.38 -3.14
C GLN A 45 4.84 0.92 -3.38
N ASN A 46 4.45 1.22 -4.62
CA ASN A 46 3.64 2.41 -4.94
C ASN A 46 2.23 2.36 -4.32
N CYS A 47 1.76 1.17 -3.92
CA CYS A 47 0.51 0.98 -3.20
C CYS A 47 0.64 1.25 -1.70
N TYR A 48 1.86 1.44 -1.18
CA TYR A 48 2.10 1.73 0.23
C TYR A 48 1.96 3.22 0.54
N THR A 49 1.63 3.55 1.79
CA THR A 49 1.63 4.93 2.29
C THR A 49 3.03 5.54 2.20
N LYS A 50 3.15 6.87 2.12
CA LYS A 50 4.45 7.57 2.09
C LYS A 50 5.41 7.06 3.17
N SER A 51 4.94 6.98 4.41
CA SER A 51 5.78 6.51 5.53
C SER A 51 6.18 5.04 5.41
N SER A 52 5.38 4.22 4.73
CA SER A 52 5.71 2.82 4.46
C SER A 52 6.75 2.70 3.35
N ARG A 53 6.69 3.53 2.31
CA ARG A 53 7.72 3.60 1.28
C ARG A 53 9.05 4.07 1.86
N GLU A 54 9.02 5.07 2.75
CA GLU A 54 10.20 5.53 3.49
C GLU A 54 10.83 4.41 4.32
N LEU A 55 10.02 3.67 5.09
CA LEU A 55 10.49 2.51 5.87
C LEU A 55 11.17 1.45 4.97
N VAL A 56 10.52 1.10 3.86
CA VAL A 56 11.05 0.06 2.96
C VAL A 56 12.30 0.54 2.23
N SER A 57 12.40 1.83 1.88
CA SER A 57 13.59 2.39 1.21
C SER A 57 14.86 2.37 2.07
N GLN A 58 14.71 2.19 3.39
CA GLN A 58 15.83 2.04 4.32
C GLN A 58 16.30 0.58 4.45
N MET A 59 15.56 -0.38 3.90
CA MET A 59 15.95 -1.79 3.91
C MET A 59 17.03 -2.05 2.84
N PRO A 60 17.97 -2.98 3.08
CA PRO A 60 18.91 -3.41 2.05
C PRO A 60 18.18 -3.87 0.79
N GLU A 61 18.75 -3.59 -0.39
CA GLU A 61 18.14 -3.99 -1.67
C GLU A 61 17.94 -5.51 -1.76
N GLU A 62 18.87 -6.28 -1.19
CA GLU A 62 18.83 -7.74 -1.04
C GLU A 62 17.63 -8.25 -0.20
N SER A 63 16.97 -7.35 0.54
CA SER A 63 15.75 -7.66 1.31
C SER A 63 14.47 -7.52 0.49
N ALA A 64 14.56 -7.04 -0.76
CA ALA A 64 13.41 -7.04 -1.66
C ALA A 64 12.98 -8.48 -1.92
N PRO A 65 11.67 -8.79 -1.83
CA PRO A 65 11.17 -10.12 -2.13
C PRO A 65 11.41 -10.44 -3.60
N GLU A 66 11.91 -11.65 -3.87
CA GLU A 66 12.03 -12.17 -5.22
C GLU A 66 10.66 -12.16 -5.93
N PRO A 67 10.62 -11.90 -7.25
CA PRO A 67 9.36 -11.84 -8.01
C PRO A 67 8.47 -13.07 -7.82
N GLU A 68 9.07 -14.26 -7.70
CA GLU A 68 8.33 -15.50 -7.50
C GLU A 68 7.67 -15.57 -6.11
N ALA A 69 8.35 -15.06 -5.08
CA ALA A 69 7.77 -14.98 -3.74
C ALA A 69 6.55 -14.05 -3.70
N LEU A 70 6.59 -12.93 -4.44
CA LEU A 70 5.44 -12.03 -4.59
C LEU A 70 4.26 -12.70 -5.30
N LYS A 71 4.52 -13.46 -6.36
CA LYS A 71 3.47 -14.19 -7.09
C LYS A 71 2.83 -15.26 -6.22
N MET A 72 3.63 -16.06 -5.54
CA MET A 72 3.13 -17.07 -4.60
C MET A 72 2.27 -16.45 -3.51
N MET A 73 2.68 -15.30 -2.96
CA MET A 73 1.88 -14.56 -2.00
C MET A 73 0.55 -14.11 -2.62
N ALA A 74 0.56 -13.54 -3.82
CA ALA A 74 -0.66 -13.10 -4.50
C ALA A 74 -1.63 -14.27 -4.72
N GLU A 75 -1.15 -15.41 -5.23
CA GLU A 75 -1.95 -16.61 -5.44
C GLU A 75 -2.56 -17.16 -4.15
N GLN A 76 -1.82 -17.07 -3.04
CA GLN A 76 -2.35 -17.46 -1.72
C GLN A 76 -3.44 -16.51 -1.26
N MET A 77 -3.22 -15.20 -1.43
CA MET A 77 -4.16 -14.16 -1.01
C MET A 77 -5.46 -14.16 -1.83
N GLU A 78 -5.38 -14.45 -3.13
CA GLU A 78 -6.55 -14.58 -4.02
C GLU A 78 -7.48 -15.74 -3.63
N LYS A 79 -6.95 -16.78 -2.99
CA LYS A 79 -7.73 -17.93 -2.50
C LYS A 79 -8.43 -17.64 -1.17
N LEU A 80 -8.12 -16.52 -0.51
CA LEU A 80 -8.72 -16.15 0.77
C LEU A 80 -9.98 -15.32 0.57
N SER A 81 -11.06 -15.72 1.21
CA SER A 81 -12.21 -14.86 1.42
C SER A 81 -11.83 -13.71 2.37
N TYR A 82 -12.24 -12.49 2.02
CA TYR A 82 -11.95 -11.29 2.79
C TYR A 82 -13.13 -10.31 2.81
N LYS A 83 -13.15 -9.46 3.84
CA LYS A 83 -14.06 -8.33 3.99
C LYS A 83 -13.26 -7.06 4.21
N ILE A 84 -13.67 -5.96 3.56
CA ILE A 84 -13.13 -4.64 3.84
C ILE A 84 -14.05 -3.91 4.84
N GLU A 85 -13.55 -3.65 6.04
CA GLU A 85 -14.18 -2.78 7.04
C GLU A 85 -13.71 -1.34 6.80
N LYS A 86 -14.61 -0.47 6.33
CA LYS A 86 -14.36 0.99 6.30
C LYS A 86 -14.58 1.55 7.70
N VAL A 87 -13.47 1.79 8.42
CA VAL A 87 -13.49 2.28 9.80
C VAL A 87 -13.93 3.75 9.83
N ASN A 88 -13.38 4.56 8.94
CA ASN A 88 -13.78 5.94 8.73
C ASN A 88 -13.35 6.42 7.32
N LYS A 89 -13.54 7.72 7.03
CA LYS A 89 -13.22 8.31 5.71
C LYS A 89 -11.75 8.21 5.29
N LYS A 90 -10.83 7.86 6.20
CA LYS A 90 -9.39 7.75 5.94
C LYS A 90 -8.81 6.40 6.35
N ARG A 91 -9.58 5.45 6.90
CA ARG A 91 -9.06 4.20 7.46
C ARG A 91 -9.95 3.02 7.10
N ALA A 92 -9.31 1.94 6.68
CA ALA A 92 -9.98 0.70 6.35
C ALA A 92 -9.10 -0.49 6.72
N ILE A 93 -9.74 -1.64 6.91
CA ILE A 93 -9.06 -2.89 7.26
C ILE A 93 -9.57 -3.99 6.33
N VAL A 94 -8.65 -4.72 5.70
CA VAL A 94 -8.95 -5.98 5.03
C VAL A 94 -8.84 -7.08 6.07
N TRP A 95 -9.98 -7.68 6.41
CA TRP A 95 -10.07 -8.86 7.26
C TRP A 95 -10.16 -10.11 6.41
N PHE A 96 -9.35 -11.12 6.72
CA PHE A 96 -9.42 -12.43 6.10
C PHE A 96 -10.23 -13.37 6.99
N ASP A 97 -11.00 -14.26 6.37
CA ASP A 97 -11.78 -15.25 7.12
C ASP A 97 -10.87 -16.31 7.76
N LYS A 98 -9.65 -16.48 7.24
CA LYS A 98 -8.62 -17.34 7.81
C LYS A 98 -7.92 -16.62 8.97
N GLU A 99 -8.19 -17.06 10.20
CA GLU A 99 -7.66 -16.44 11.42
C GLU A 99 -6.13 -16.36 11.48
N SER A 100 -5.42 -17.30 10.84
CA SER A 100 -3.96 -17.31 10.82
C SER A 100 -3.34 -16.22 9.94
N VAL A 101 -4.14 -15.47 9.17
CA VAL A 101 -3.66 -14.43 8.25
C VAL A 101 -3.90 -13.06 8.88
N PRO A 102 -2.85 -12.24 9.07
CA PRO A 102 -3.01 -10.93 9.67
C PRO A 102 -3.85 -9.99 8.79
N PRO A 103 -4.62 -9.08 9.39
CA PRO A 103 -5.37 -8.09 8.62
C PRO A 103 -4.43 -7.10 7.93
N LEU A 104 -4.84 -6.61 6.76
CA LEU A 104 -4.14 -5.53 6.10
C LEU A 104 -4.78 -4.19 6.41
N PHE A 105 -3.95 -3.20 6.72
CA PHE A 105 -4.40 -1.87 7.07
C PHE A 105 -4.26 -0.93 5.88
N LEU A 106 -5.30 -0.16 5.61
CA LEU A 106 -5.28 0.89 4.60
C LEU A 106 -5.60 2.23 5.22
N ARG A 107 -4.94 3.28 4.73
CA ARG A 107 -5.28 4.65 5.08
C ARG A 107 -5.07 5.64 3.95
N VAL A 108 -5.75 6.77 4.06
CA VAL A 108 -5.41 8.00 3.35
C VAL A 108 -4.45 8.79 4.23
N GLN A 109 -3.15 8.75 3.92
CA GLN A 109 -2.14 9.57 4.61
C GLN A 109 -2.09 10.99 4.02
N GLU A 110 -2.01 11.08 2.70
CA GLU A 110 -1.95 12.32 1.94
C GLU A 110 -3.16 12.37 1.00
N PRO A 111 -3.99 13.44 1.03
CA PRO A 111 -5.20 13.51 0.20
C PRO A 111 -4.92 13.34 -1.31
N GLY A 112 -3.75 13.78 -1.78
CA GLY A 112 -3.35 13.64 -3.19
C GLY A 112 -3.02 12.20 -3.61
N GLU A 113 -2.65 11.33 -2.68
CA GLU A 113 -2.31 9.92 -2.97
C GLU A 113 -3.51 8.97 -2.84
N GLY A 114 -4.57 9.40 -2.15
CA GLY A 114 -5.74 8.54 -1.89
C GLY A 114 -5.43 7.39 -0.92
N TRP A 115 -6.17 6.29 -1.06
CA TRP A 115 -6.03 5.10 -0.23
C TRP A 115 -4.73 4.35 -0.53
N ARG A 116 -4.04 3.88 0.52
CA ARG A 116 -2.77 3.12 0.41
C ARG A 116 -2.66 2.11 1.55
N LEU A 117 -1.88 1.04 1.38
CA LEU A 117 -1.55 0.10 2.46
C LEU A 117 -0.59 0.74 3.47
N ASP A 118 -0.92 0.64 4.75
CA ASP A 118 -0.16 1.20 5.87
C ASP A 118 0.81 0.16 6.46
N TYR A 119 1.73 -0.35 5.62
CA TYR A 119 2.73 -1.34 6.04
C TYR A 119 3.56 -0.90 7.24
N HIS A 120 3.87 0.39 7.34
CA HIS A 120 4.55 0.96 8.50
C HIS A 120 3.77 0.75 9.80
N PHE A 121 2.45 0.96 9.80
CA PHE A 121 1.63 0.63 10.96
C PHE A 121 1.62 -0.88 11.21
N MET A 122 1.43 -1.69 10.16
CA MET A 122 1.39 -3.15 10.30
C MET A 122 2.67 -3.70 10.94
N SER A 123 3.85 -3.29 10.47
CA SER A 123 5.14 -3.78 10.97
C SER A 123 5.41 -3.47 12.45
N HIS A 124 4.83 -2.40 12.97
CA HIS A 124 4.98 -2.00 14.38
C HIS A 124 4.00 -2.70 15.33
N TYR A 125 2.85 -3.17 14.83
CA TYR A 125 1.74 -3.58 15.71
C TYR A 125 1.23 -4.99 15.47
N ILE A 126 1.53 -5.59 14.32
CA ILE A 126 1.30 -7.00 14.06
C ILE A 126 2.62 -7.74 14.32
N GLN A 127 2.51 -8.85 15.02
CA GLN A 127 3.52 -9.90 15.03
C GLN A 127 2.93 -11.10 14.30
N ALA A 128 3.53 -11.48 13.18
CA ALA A 128 3.20 -12.73 12.50
C ALA A 128 4.28 -13.76 12.83
N ASP A 129 3.87 -14.97 13.17
CA ASP A 129 4.72 -16.13 13.41
C ASP A 129 4.21 -17.31 12.56
N GLY A 130 4.89 -18.47 12.64
CA GLY A 130 4.55 -19.63 11.81
C GLY A 130 3.15 -20.20 12.06
N ASP A 131 2.57 -19.94 13.23
CA ASP A 131 1.28 -20.50 13.67
C ASP A 131 0.12 -19.48 13.57
N GLY A 132 0.42 -18.20 13.33
CA GLY A 132 -0.59 -17.17 13.11
C GLY A 132 -0.05 -15.77 13.31
N TRP A 133 -0.85 -14.93 13.96
CA TRP A 133 -0.46 -13.56 14.26
C TRP A 133 -1.10 -13.07 15.56
N SER A 134 -0.49 -12.04 16.15
CA SER A 134 -0.99 -11.38 17.35
C SER A 134 -0.77 -9.88 17.30
N TRP A 135 -1.53 -9.15 18.12
CA TRP A 135 -1.30 -7.73 18.35
C TRP A 135 -0.13 -7.56 19.30
N ARG A 136 0.93 -6.88 18.86
CA ARG A 136 2.00 -6.42 19.76
C ARG A 136 1.46 -5.45 20.82
N ASN A 137 0.45 -4.65 20.44
CA ASN A 137 -0.22 -3.73 21.35
C ASN A 137 -1.67 -3.45 20.93
N LYS A 138 -2.63 -4.16 21.56
CA LYS A 138 -4.07 -4.01 21.28
C LYS A 138 -4.62 -2.61 21.59
N ARG A 139 -4.03 -1.90 22.56
CA ARG A 139 -4.44 -0.51 22.88
C ARG A 139 -4.17 0.43 21.71
N VAL A 140 -3.04 0.26 21.03
CA VAL A 140 -2.68 1.10 19.89
C VAL A 140 -3.57 0.83 18.68
N PHE A 141 -3.99 -0.42 18.47
CA PHE A 141 -5.02 -0.74 17.47
C PHE A 141 -6.32 0.03 17.73
N ASN A 142 -6.82 0.05 18.97
CA ASN A 142 -8.03 0.79 19.31
C ASN A 142 -7.87 2.30 19.09
N LEU A 143 -6.70 2.86 19.46
CA LEU A 143 -6.37 4.27 19.17
C LEU A 143 -6.28 4.54 17.67
N TRP A 144 -5.77 3.60 16.87
CA TRP A 144 -5.75 3.72 15.43
C TRP A 144 -7.17 3.71 14.85
N LYS A 145 -8.08 2.87 15.36
CA LYS A 145 -9.48 2.89 14.92
C LYS A 145 -10.20 4.20 15.25
N SER A 146 -9.88 4.84 16.38
CA SER A 146 -10.59 6.04 16.86
C SER A 146 -10.10 7.37 16.29
N ARG A 147 -9.03 7.40 15.49
CA ARG A 147 -8.46 8.64 14.92
C ARG A 147 -9.14 9.01 13.59
N GLU A 148 -9.62 10.25 13.48
CA GLU A 148 -10.22 10.83 12.27
C GLU A 148 -9.22 11.49 11.28
#